data_AF-A0A7S2KF04-F1
#
_entry.id   AF-A0A7S2KF04-F1
#
_cell.length_a   1.000
_cell.length_b   1.000
_cell.length_c   1.000
_cell.angle_alpha   90.00
_cell.angle_beta   90.00
_cell.angle_gamma   90.00
#
_symmetry.space_group_name_H-M   'P 1'
#
loop_
_entity.id
_entity.type
_entity.pdbx_description
1 polymer ?
#
loop_
_entity_poly.entity_id
_entity_poly.type
_entity_poly.pdbx_seq_one_letter_code
_entity_poly.pdbx_strand_id
1 'polypeptide(L)'
;MADADGDRDIFVYRGGRAPRNVTHVRIDKSVEVIEDLAFNGCVHLVQVDTHDGIRKVGKMAFHECRSLRSIDLRSVVEIGMQAFFRCANLTDVKFGNKLETIGKWAFYECTSLERLKLPSIITIKYEAFISCKTLSSIEFSERLETIEPFAVYDCDRLQRIAIPLKRDLFSFDHHHQDYNQFDYCEQLTTVDLVGGA
;
A
#
# COMPACT_ATOMS: atom_id res chain seq x y z
N MET A 1 24.69 6.33 36.07
CA MET A 1 24.59 5.81 34.70
C MET A 1 23.32 4.98 34.65
N ALA A 2 22.21 5.63 34.34
CA ALA A 2 20.89 5.00 34.29
C ALA A 2 20.50 4.91 32.81
N ASP A 3 20.86 3.81 32.17
CA ASP A 3 20.26 3.42 30.89
C ASP A 3 18.94 2.75 31.21
N ALA A 4 17.95 3.59 31.51
CA ALA A 4 16.57 3.18 31.67
C ALA A 4 15.84 3.35 30.32
N ASP A 5 15.36 2.22 29.80
CA ASP A 5 14.03 2.11 29.21
C ASP A 5 13.83 2.54 27.73
N GLY A 6 14.44 1.79 26.80
CA GLY A 6 14.20 1.95 25.35
C GLY A 6 13.86 0.66 24.57
N ASP A 7 14.00 -0.53 25.17
CA ASP A 7 13.92 -1.83 24.46
C ASP A 7 12.73 -2.70 24.92
N ARG A 8 11.60 -2.07 25.24
CA ARG A 8 10.37 -2.81 25.60
C ARG A 8 9.81 -3.51 24.34
N ASP A 9 10.00 -4.83 24.30
CA ASP A 9 9.27 -5.83 23.52
C ASP A 9 9.24 -5.67 21.98
N ILE A 10 10.41 -5.69 21.36
CA ILE A 10 10.50 -5.95 19.91
C ILE A 10 10.19 -7.43 19.64
N PHE A 11 9.06 -7.71 18.99
CA PHE A 11 8.72 -9.06 18.54
C PHE A 11 9.48 -9.42 17.26
N VAL A 12 10.26 -10.50 17.28
CA VAL A 12 10.96 -10.99 16.09
C VAL A 12 10.06 -11.96 15.32
N TYR A 13 9.59 -11.55 14.16
CA TYR A 13 8.75 -12.35 13.28
C TYR A 13 9.59 -13.30 12.41
N ARG A 14 9.27 -14.59 12.48
CA ARG A 14 9.95 -15.67 11.73
C ARG A 14 9.00 -16.50 10.84
N GLY A 15 7.74 -16.06 10.70
CA GLY A 15 6.69 -16.79 10.00
C GLY A 15 5.43 -16.99 10.86
N GLY A 16 4.34 -17.41 10.22
CA GLY A 16 3.05 -17.65 10.86
C GLY A 16 2.31 -16.38 11.25
N ARG A 17 1.56 -16.45 12.35
CA ARG A 17 0.75 -15.35 12.88
C ARG A 17 1.38 -14.77 14.15
N ALA A 18 1.59 -13.46 14.17
CA ALA A 18 2.09 -12.74 15.31
C ALA A 18 1.03 -12.59 16.42
N PRO A 19 1.46 -12.39 17.68
CA PRO A 19 0.57 -12.00 18.77
C PRO A 19 -0.15 -10.68 18.47
N ARG A 20 -1.43 -10.55 18.85
CA ARG A 20 -2.25 -9.36 18.52
C ARG A 20 -1.84 -8.07 19.25
N ASN A 21 -1.06 -8.19 20.31
CA ASN A 21 -0.65 -7.09 21.19
C ASN A 21 0.75 -6.53 20.87
N VAL A 22 1.36 -6.92 19.74
CA VAL A 22 2.65 -6.38 19.33
C VAL A 22 2.55 -4.90 18.99
N THR A 23 3.55 -4.13 19.41
CA THR A 23 3.69 -2.69 19.13
C THR A 23 4.84 -2.40 18.17
N HIS A 24 5.92 -3.18 18.27
CA HIS A 24 7.10 -3.09 17.41
C HIS A 24 7.50 -4.49 16.93
N VAL A 25 7.66 -4.64 15.63
CA VAL A 25 8.04 -5.92 15.00
C VAL A 25 9.35 -5.75 14.26
N ARG A 26 10.22 -6.75 14.37
CA ARG A 26 11.37 -6.92 13.47
C ARG A 26 11.18 -8.18 12.64
N ILE A 27 11.21 -8.04 11.32
CA ILE A 27 11.18 -9.18 10.41
C ILE A 27 12.58 -9.83 10.41
N ASP A 28 12.64 -11.13 10.74
CA ASP A 28 13.90 -11.87 10.72
C ASP A 28 14.47 -11.94 9.28
N LYS A 29 15.80 -11.85 9.14
CA LYS A 29 16.47 -11.76 7.84
C LYS A 29 16.21 -12.98 6.94
N SER A 30 15.81 -14.12 7.49
CA SER A 30 15.46 -15.31 6.71
C SER A 30 14.07 -15.24 6.08
N VAL A 31 13.23 -14.27 6.45
CA VAL A 31 11.85 -14.17 5.98
C VAL A 31 11.81 -13.46 4.62
N GLU A 32 11.48 -14.22 3.58
CA GLU A 32 11.26 -13.66 2.23
C GLU A 32 9.79 -13.30 1.98
N VAL A 33 8.86 -13.89 2.74
CA VAL A 33 7.42 -13.70 2.59
C VAL A 33 6.81 -13.37 3.95
N ILE A 34 6.15 -12.21 4.06
CA ILE A 34 5.23 -11.96 5.17
C ILE A 34 3.93 -12.68 4.80
N GLU A 35 3.62 -13.74 5.53
CA GLU A 35 2.54 -14.65 5.17
C GLU A 35 1.16 -14.01 5.30
N ASP A 36 0.16 -14.71 4.74
CA ASP A 36 -1.24 -14.32 4.89
C ASP A 36 -1.61 -14.19 6.37
N LEU A 37 -2.35 -13.13 6.70
CA LEU A 37 -2.84 -12.85 8.05
C LEU A 37 -1.75 -12.64 9.13
N ALA A 38 -0.47 -12.52 8.77
CA ALA A 38 0.66 -12.50 9.72
C ALA A 38 0.47 -11.52 10.90
N PHE A 39 0.01 -10.31 10.64
CA PHE A 39 -0.26 -9.25 11.61
C PHE A 39 -1.73 -8.80 11.62
N ASN A 40 -2.65 -9.63 11.10
CA ASN A 40 -4.07 -9.28 11.03
C ASN A 40 -4.63 -8.91 12.41
N GLY A 41 -5.12 -7.67 12.51
CA GLY A 41 -5.74 -7.08 13.69
C GLY A 41 -4.75 -6.71 14.78
N CYS A 42 -3.46 -6.55 14.47
CA CYS A 42 -2.47 -5.98 15.39
C CYS A 42 -2.69 -4.46 15.47
N VAL A 43 -3.77 -4.05 16.14
CA VAL A 43 -4.24 -2.66 16.16
C VAL A 43 -3.29 -1.70 16.87
N HIS A 44 -2.38 -2.21 17.70
CA HIS A 44 -1.34 -1.46 18.42
C HIS A 44 0.03 -1.48 17.73
N LEU A 45 0.18 -2.19 16.61
CA LEU A 45 1.44 -2.24 15.87
C LEU A 45 1.74 -0.86 15.28
N VAL A 46 2.82 -0.23 15.74
CA VAL A 46 3.25 1.11 15.32
C VAL A 46 4.38 1.03 14.29
N GLN A 47 5.30 0.09 14.47
CA GLN A 47 6.54 0.01 13.70
C GLN A 47 6.87 -1.42 13.28
N VAL A 48 7.31 -1.55 12.03
CA VAL A 48 7.80 -2.81 11.45
C VAL A 48 9.16 -2.56 10.81
N ASP A 49 10.20 -3.12 11.41
CA ASP A 49 11.55 -3.12 10.87
C ASP A 49 11.66 -4.24 9.81
N THR A 50 11.67 -3.86 8.53
CA THR A 50 11.84 -4.77 7.40
C THR A 50 13.31 -4.89 6.97
N HIS A 51 13.60 -5.74 5.98
CA HIS A 51 14.92 -5.89 5.35
C HIS A 51 14.78 -6.15 3.85
N ASP A 52 15.87 -6.03 3.09
CA ASP A 52 15.86 -6.10 1.61
C ASP A 52 15.58 -7.50 1.00
N GLY A 53 15.34 -8.49 1.87
CA GLY A 53 15.03 -9.87 1.50
C GLY A 53 13.54 -10.13 1.27
N ILE A 54 12.66 -9.25 1.74
CA ILE A 54 11.21 -9.46 1.65
C ILE A 54 10.76 -9.27 0.20
N ARG A 55 10.15 -10.29 -0.38
CA ARG A 55 9.64 -10.32 -1.77
C ARG A 55 8.13 -10.19 -1.86
N LYS A 56 7.39 -10.66 -0.84
CA LYS A 56 5.93 -10.68 -0.88
C LYS A 56 5.33 -10.31 0.46
N VAL A 57 4.26 -9.52 0.40
CA VAL A 57 3.33 -9.30 1.51
C VAL A 57 2.04 -10.05 1.20
N GLY A 58 1.66 -11.00 2.05
CA GLY A 58 0.52 -11.88 1.87
C GLY A 58 -0.83 -11.16 1.99
N LYS A 59 -1.88 -11.91 1.67
CA LYS A 59 -3.27 -11.47 1.81
C LYS A 59 -3.56 -11.11 3.27
N MET A 60 -4.15 -9.94 3.48
CA MET A 60 -4.55 -9.46 4.80
C MET A 60 -3.42 -9.43 5.84
N ALA A 61 -2.14 -9.40 5.41
CA ALA A 61 -0.98 -9.50 6.29
C ALA A 61 -0.96 -8.44 7.39
N PHE A 62 -1.31 -7.19 7.08
CA PHE A 62 -1.42 -6.06 8.01
C PHE A 62 -2.87 -5.52 8.09
N HIS A 63 -3.86 -6.38 7.81
CA HIS A 63 -5.27 -5.99 7.85
C HIS A 63 -5.64 -5.43 9.23
N GLU A 64 -6.22 -4.22 9.27
CA GLU A 64 -6.56 -3.46 10.48
C GLU A 64 -5.40 -3.15 11.44
N CYS A 65 -4.17 -3.03 10.95
CA CYS A 65 -3.05 -2.46 11.72
C CYS A 65 -3.22 -0.93 11.86
N ARG A 66 -4.24 -0.50 12.60
CA ARG A 66 -4.69 0.90 12.67
C ARG A 66 -3.66 1.88 13.25
N SER A 67 -2.68 1.39 14.01
CA SER A 67 -1.60 2.23 14.57
C SER A 67 -0.34 2.29 13.71
N LEU A 68 -0.25 1.49 12.63
CA LEU A 68 0.95 1.41 11.80
C LEU A 68 1.12 2.73 11.07
N ARG A 69 2.28 3.38 11.24
CA ARG A 69 2.54 4.72 10.68
C ARG A 69 3.34 4.69 9.39
N SER A 70 4.32 3.79 9.31
CA SER A 70 5.16 3.64 8.14
C SER A 70 5.58 2.21 7.92
N ILE A 71 5.88 1.87 6.68
CA ILE A 71 6.45 0.57 6.32
C ILE A 71 7.36 0.69 5.09
N ASP A 72 8.50 0.01 5.15
CA ASP A 72 9.45 -0.06 4.05
C ASP A 72 9.26 -1.35 3.24
N LEU A 73 8.81 -1.18 2.00
CA LEU A 73 8.49 -2.24 1.04
C LEU A 73 9.39 -2.16 -0.20
N ARG A 74 10.58 -1.54 -0.10
CA ARG A 74 11.45 -1.30 -1.27
C ARG A 74 11.90 -2.57 -1.98
N SER A 75 11.92 -3.70 -1.29
CA SER A 75 12.32 -5.00 -1.85
C SER A 75 11.17 -5.85 -2.37
N VAL A 76 9.92 -5.44 -2.09
CA VAL A 76 8.70 -6.23 -2.33
C VAL A 76 8.32 -6.16 -3.81
N VAL A 77 7.92 -7.31 -4.34
CA VAL A 77 7.45 -7.52 -5.71
C VAL A 77 5.92 -7.56 -5.78
N GLU A 78 5.29 -8.18 -4.79
CA GLU A 78 3.84 -8.41 -4.76
C GLU A 78 3.25 -8.02 -3.40
N ILE A 79 2.17 -7.24 -3.42
CA ILE A 79 1.34 -6.94 -2.26
C ILE A 79 -0.02 -7.62 -2.45
N GLY A 80 -0.38 -8.48 -1.50
CA GLY A 80 -1.59 -9.29 -1.54
C GLY A 80 -2.89 -8.49 -1.36
N MET A 81 -3.99 -9.18 -1.63
CA MET A 81 -5.34 -8.66 -1.42
C MET A 81 -5.53 -8.20 0.04
N GLN A 82 -6.09 -7.02 0.24
CA GLN A 82 -6.36 -6.43 1.57
C GLN A 82 -5.15 -6.35 2.51
N ALA A 83 -3.91 -6.39 1.99
CA ALA A 83 -2.70 -6.48 2.80
C ALA A 83 -2.61 -5.39 3.88
N PHE A 84 -3.00 -4.15 3.58
CA PHE A 84 -3.01 -3.00 4.49
C PHE A 84 -4.41 -2.40 4.67
N PHE A 85 -5.47 -3.21 4.46
CA PHE A 85 -6.85 -2.78 4.60
C PHE A 85 -7.09 -2.11 5.97
N ARG A 86 -7.63 -0.89 6.00
CA ARG A 86 -7.90 -0.09 7.20
C ARG A 86 -6.68 0.19 8.08
N CYS A 87 -5.49 0.33 7.49
CA CYS A 87 -4.33 0.91 8.18
C CYS A 87 -4.48 2.44 8.27
N ALA A 88 -5.45 2.91 9.06
CA ALA A 88 -5.94 4.29 9.04
C ALA A 88 -4.87 5.37 9.34
N ASN A 89 -3.82 5.03 10.10
CA ASN A 89 -2.72 5.93 10.44
C ASN A 89 -1.46 5.76 9.57
N LEU A 90 -1.52 4.92 8.52
CA LEU A 90 -0.39 4.70 7.62
C LEU A 90 -0.19 5.92 6.74
N THR A 91 0.90 6.67 6.99
CA THR A 91 1.23 7.91 6.28
C THR A 91 2.33 7.74 5.24
N ASP A 92 3.29 6.83 5.49
CA ASP A 92 4.48 6.66 4.67
C ASP A 92 4.68 5.19 4.25
N VAL A 93 4.62 4.93 2.94
CA VAL A 93 4.90 3.61 2.37
C VAL A 93 6.01 3.75 1.34
N LYS A 94 7.15 3.10 1.60
CA LYS A 94 8.30 3.17 0.69
C LYS A 94 8.26 2.03 -0.30
N PHE A 95 7.88 2.31 -1.53
CA PHE A 95 7.93 1.34 -2.63
C PHE A 95 9.25 1.42 -3.38
N GLY A 96 9.70 0.27 -3.88
CA GLY A 96 10.92 0.17 -4.67
C GLY A 96 10.64 -0.18 -6.12
N ASN A 97 11.72 -0.26 -6.91
CA ASN A 97 11.68 -0.51 -8.35
C ASN A 97 11.41 -1.97 -8.75
N LYS A 98 11.04 -2.82 -7.78
CA LYS A 98 10.69 -4.23 -8.02
C LYS A 98 9.20 -4.51 -7.86
N LEU A 99 8.42 -3.55 -7.35
CA LEU A 99 7.00 -3.74 -7.12
C LEU A 99 6.27 -3.84 -8.45
N GLU A 100 5.62 -4.98 -8.70
CA GLU A 100 4.91 -5.25 -9.95
C GLU A 100 3.39 -5.23 -9.76
N THR A 101 2.89 -5.73 -8.63
CA THR A 101 1.45 -5.90 -8.39
C THR A 101 1.01 -5.41 -7.02
N ILE A 102 -0.10 -4.65 -7.01
CA ILE A 102 -0.87 -4.32 -5.81
C ILE A 102 -2.24 -4.99 -5.89
N GLY A 103 -2.54 -5.81 -4.88
CA GLY A 103 -3.76 -6.61 -4.79
C GLY A 103 -5.03 -5.79 -4.58
N LYS A 104 -6.17 -6.45 -4.84
CA LYS A 104 -7.51 -5.89 -4.62
C LYS A 104 -7.66 -5.41 -3.16
N TRP A 105 -8.17 -4.20 -2.97
CA TRP A 105 -8.34 -3.56 -1.64
C TRP A 105 -7.06 -3.42 -0.80
N ALA A 106 -5.86 -3.52 -1.38
CA ALA A 106 -4.63 -3.59 -0.60
C ALA A 106 -4.46 -2.42 0.39
N PHE A 107 -4.88 -1.20 0.05
CA PHE A 107 -4.80 0.01 0.87
C PHE A 107 -6.17 0.67 1.07
N TYR A 108 -7.26 -0.10 0.99
CA TYR A 108 -8.61 0.40 1.23
C TYR A 108 -8.72 1.04 2.62
N GLU A 109 -9.32 2.24 2.71
CA GLU A 109 -9.46 3.05 3.94
C GLU A 109 -8.13 3.32 4.67
N CYS A 110 -7.01 3.43 3.95
CA CYS A 110 -5.77 4.01 4.47
C CYS A 110 -5.89 5.54 4.49
N THR A 111 -6.69 6.06 5.43
CA THR A 111 -7.18 7.45 5.44
C THR A 111 -6.13 8.52 5.72
N SER A 112 -4.92 8.15 6.16
CA SER A 112 -3.81 9.08 6.45
C SER A 112 -2.69 9.02 5.40
N LEU A 113 -2.85 8.24 4.34
CA LEU A 113 -1.86 8.13 3.27
C LEU A 113 -1.86 9.43 2.45
N GLU A 114 -0.72 10.14 2.37
CA GLU A 114 -0.68 11.49 1.78
C GLU A 114 -0.22 11.52 0.32
N ARG A 115 0.82 10.75 -0.01
CA ARG A 115 1.45 10.74 -1.34
C ARG A 115 1.94 9.34 -1.65
N LEU A 116 1.83 8.95 -2.91
CA LEU A 116 2.31 7.66 -3.38
C LEU A 116 3.20 7.82 -4.61
N LYS A 117 4.33 7.12 -4.58
CA LYS A 117 5.19 6.93 -5.75
C LYS A 117 5.36 5.45 -6.00
N LEU A 118 4.93 5.00 -7.18
CA LEU A 118 4.88 3.60 -7.58
C LEU A 118 5.84 3.38 -8.77
N PRO A 119 7.16 3.26 -8.51
CA PRO A 119 8.21 3.45 -9.52
C PRO A 119 8.40 2.29 -10.49
N SER A 120 7.72 1.15 -10.31
CA SER A 120 7.80 0.01 -11.24
C SER A 120 6.49 -0.77 -11.40
N ILE A 121 5.38 -0.22 -10.88
CA ILE A 121 4.10 -0.93 -10.85
C ILE A 121 3.65 -1.29 -12.27
N ILE A 122 3.18 -2.53 -12.45
CA ILE A 122 2.62 -3.03 -13.72
C ILE A 122 1.11 -2.97 -13.66
N THR A 123 0.52 -3.46 -12.57
CA THR A 123 -0.94 -3.57 -12.42
C THR A 123 -1.40 -3.10 -11.04
N ILE A 124 -2.47 -2.30 -11.02
CA ILE A 124 -3.21 -1.94 -9.81
C ILE A 124 -4.58 -2.58 -9.89
N LYS A 125 -4.84 -3.50 -8.98
CA LYS A 125 -6.10 -4.24 -8.96
C LYS A 125 -7.26 -3.41 -8.41
N TYR A 126 -8.46 -3.89 -8.68
CA TYR A 126 -9.75 -3.31 -8.33
C TYR A 126 -9.75 -2.77 -6.89
N GLU A 127 -10.16 -1.52 -6.71
CA GLU A 127 -10.39 -0.90 -5.40
C GLU A 127 -9.15 -0.81 -4.48
N ALA A 128 -7.93 -0.83 -5.03
CA ALA A 128 -6.69 -0.87 -4.25
C ALA A 128 -6.52 0.29 -3.24
N PHE A 129 -6.92 1.52 -3.59
CA PHE A 129 -6.73 2.74 -2.80
C PHE A 129 -8.05 3.47 -2.49
N ILE A 130 -9.16 2.75 -2.37
CA ILE A 130 -10.46 3.36 -2.04
C ILE A 130 -10.41 4.12 -0.71
N SER A 131 -11.04 5.29 -0.68
CA SER A 131 -11.24 6.10 0.52
C SER A 131 -9.91 6.46 1.21
N CYS A 132 -8.83 6.62 0.44
CA CYS A 132 -7.59 7.25 0.91
C CYS A 132 -7.79 8.77 1.00
N LYS A 133 -8.54 9.21 2.02
CA LYS A 133 -9.07 10.59 2.16
C LYS A 133 -8.02 11.71 2.24
N THR A 134 -6.76 11.40 2.54
CA THR A 134 -5.66 12.37 2.53
C THR A 134 -4.76 12.30 1.31
N LEU A 135 -4.97 11.32 0.43
CA LEU A 135 -4.09 11.09 -0.72
C LEU A 135 -4.22 12.29 -1.66
N SER A 136 -3.13 13.04 -1.78
CA SER A 136 -3.07 14.29 -2.54
C SER A 136 -2.42 14.11 -3.91
N SER A 137 -1.52 13.14 -4.03
CA SER A 137 -0.85 12.81 -5.27
C SER A 137 -0.48 11.34 -5.38
N ILE A 138 -0.58 10.81 -6.60
CA ILE A 138 -0.10 9.47 -6.95
C ILE A 138 0.69 9.51 -8.25
N GLU A 139 1.91 8.98 -8.22
CA GLU A 139 2.82 8.93 -9.37
C GLU A 139 3.08 7.48 -9.76
N PHE A 140 2.76 7.14 -11.01
CA PHE A 140 2.95 5.81 -11.57
C PHE A 140 4.19 5.76 -12.47
N SER A 141 4.74 4.56 -12.64
CA SER A 141 5.87 4.33 -13.55
C SER A 141 5.44 4.22 -15.00
N GLU A 142 6.40 4.39 -15.93
CA GLU A 142 6.21 4.11 -17.36
C GLU A 142 5.84 2.66 -17.66
N ARG A 143 6.14 1.73 -16.74
CA ARG A 143 5.81 0.32 -16.86
C ARG A 143 4.34 0.03 -16.59
N LEU A 144 3.58 0.94 -15.96
CA LEU A 144 2.18 0.70 -15.62
C LEU A 144 1.38 0.35 -16.89
N GLU A 145 0.71 -0.80 -16.87
CA GLU A 145 -0.07 -1.32 -18.00
C GLU A 145 -1.57 -1.10 -17.78
N THR A 146 -2.05 -1.30 -16.55
CA THR A 146 -3.48 -1.25 -16.27
C THR A 146 -3.79 -0.72 -14.88
N ILE A 147 -4.78 0.17 -14.82
CA ILE A 147 -5.50 0.60 -13.62
C ILE A 147 -6.91 0.02 -13.70
N GLU A 148 -7.20 -0.95 -12.82
CA GLU A 148 -8.53 -1.57 -12.72
C GLU A 148 -9.58 -0.58 -12.17
N PRO A 149 -10.88 -0.78 -12.44
CA PRO A 149 -11.94 0.12 -11.98
C PRO A 149 -11.90 0.35 -10.46
N PHE A 150 -12.33 1.54 -10.06
CA PHE A 150 -12.35 2.01 -8.66
C PHE A 150 -11.00 1.98 -7.92
N ALA A 151 -9.88 1.74 -8.61
CA ALA A 151 -8.58 1.60 -7.96
C ALA A 151 -8.19 2.81 -7.08
N VAL A 152 -8.66 4.01 -7.40
CA VAL A 152 -8.41 5.25 -6.65
C VAL A 152 -9.72 6.01 -6.42
N TYR A 153 -10.80 5.30 -6.07
CA TYR A 153 -12.13 5.87 -5.84
C TYR A 153 -12.23 6.56 -4.46
N ASP A 154 -13.06 7.61 -4.35
CA ASP A 154 -13.39 8.28 -3.08
C ASP A 154 -12.16 8.89 -2.37
N CYS A 155 -11.18 9.34 -3.17
CA CYS A 155 -9.99 10.06 -2.72
C CYS A 155 -10.19 11.57 -2.82
N ASP A 156 -10.99 12.15 -1.93
CA ASP A 156 -11.50 13.54 -2.01
C ASP A 156 -10.41 14.62 -2.08
N ARG A 157 -9.20 14.33 -1.58
CA ARG A 157 -8.06 15.25 -1.59
C ARG A 157 -7.09 15.04 -2.75
N LEU A 158 -7.36 14.08 -3.64
CA LEU A 158 -6.48 13.79 -4.75
C LEU A 158 -6.49 14.97 -5.71
N GLN A 159 -5.34 15.63 -5.86
CA GLN A 159 -5.20 16.82 -6.71
C GLN A 159 -4.40 16.53 -7.98
N ARG A 160 -3.46 15.58 -7.90
CA ARG A 160 -2.50 15.30 -8.97
C ARG A 160 -2.33 13.81 -9.19
N ILE A 161 -2.37 13.38 -10.45
CA ILE A 161 -1.90 12.05 -10.86
C ILE A 161 -0.81 12.19 -11.93
N ALA A 162 0.18 11.31 -11.90
CA ALA A 162 1.17 11.19 -12.98
C ALA A 162 1.11 9.78 -13.57
N ILE A 163 0.64 9.65 -14.82
CA ILE A 163 0.36 8.38 -15.51
C ILE A 163 1.15 8.28 -16.83
N PRO A 164 1.50 7.07 -17.31
CA PRO A 164 2.10 6.93 -18.61
C PRO A 164 1.12 7.14 -19.76
N LEU A 165 1.61 7.60 -20.91
CA LEU A 165 0.80 7.70 -22.11
C LEU A 165 0.63 6.32 -22.79
N LYS A 166 -0.44 5.59 -22.43
CA LYS A 166 -0.80 4.29 -23.03
C LYS A 166 -2.27 4.24 -23.43
N ARG A 167 -2.56 3.60 -24.58
CA ARG A 167 -3.90 3.59 -25.20
C ARG A 167 -4.96 2.79 -24.43
N ASP A 168 -4.56 1.90 -23.52
CA ASP A 168 -5.46 1.00 -22.78
C ASP A 168 -5.16 0.99 -21.28
N LEU A 169 -4.69 2.13 -20.74
CA LEU A 169 -4.28 2.23 -19.33
C LEU A 169 -5.44 1.97 -18.36
N PHE A 170 -6.66 2.31 -18.76
CA PHE A 170 -7.87 2.20 -17.95
C PHE A 170 -8.71 1.02 -18.44
N SER A 171 -8.88 0.00 -17.61
CA SER A 171 -9.85 -1.07 -17.88
C SER A 171 -11.21 -0.72 -17.30
N PHE A 172 -12.30 -1.06 -17.98
CA PHE A 172 -13.67 -0.78 -17.52
C PHE A 172 -14.37 -2.09 -17.14
N ASP A 173 -15.09 -2.11 -16.01
CA ASP A 173 -15.97 -3.24 -15.67
C ASP A 173 -17.32 -3.06 -16.36
N HIS A 174 -17.70 -4.01 -17.21
CA HIS A 174 -18.96 -3.99 -17.94
C HIS A 174 -20.20 -4.10 -17.03
N HIS A 175 -20.04 -4.47 -15.75
CA HIS A 175 -21.12 -4.56 -14.77
C HIS A 175 -21.41 -3.24 -14.04
N HIS A 176 -20.47 -2.30 -14.01
CA HIS A 176 -20.58 -1.01 -13.32
C HIS A 176 -20.37 0.14 -14.31
N GLN A 177 -21.29 0.27 -15.27
CA GLN A 177 -21.12 1.14 -16.45
C GLN A 177 -20.99 2.64 -16.15
N ASP A 178 -21.27 3.07 -14.93
CA ASP A 178 -21.27 4.49 -14.57
C ASP A 178 -20.03 4.94 -13.81
N TYR A 179 -19.14 4.02 -13.41
CA TYR A 179 -18.03 4.37 -12.53
C TYR A 179 -16.63 4.15 -13.14
N ASN A 180 -15.75 5.11 -12.94
CA ASN A 180 -14.35 5.10 -13.37
C ASN A 180 -13.37 4.93 -12.19
N GLN A 181 -12.07 4.87 -12.51
CA GLN A 181 -10.97 4.64 -11.56
C GLN A 181 -10.83 5.73 -10.48
N PHE A 182 -11.34 6.93 -10.73
CA PHE A 182 -11.14 8.15 -9.95
C PHE A 182 -12.46 8.84 -9.56
N ASP A 183 -13.60 8.15 -9.59
CA ASP A 183 -14.84 8.80 -9.13
C ASP A 183 -14.74 9.23 -7.68
N TYR A 184 -15.46 10.31 -7.37
CA TYR A 184 -15.41 11.00 -6.08
C TYR A 184 -14.00 11.54 -5.72
N CYS A 185 -13.08 11.64 -6.69
CA CYS A 185 -11.87 12.46 -6.57
C CYS A 185 -12.13 13.90 -6.98
N GLU A 186 -13.00 14.60 -6.26
CA GLU A 186 -13.55 15.90 -6.65
C GLU A 186 -12.48 17.02 -6.78
N GLN A 187 -11.31 16.85 -6.16
CA GLN A 187 -10.20 17.81 -6.23
C GLN A 187 -9.19 17.52 -7.35
N LEU A 188 -9.38 16.47 -8.15
CA LEU A 188 -8.43 16.07 -9.18
C LEU A 188 -8.43 17.10 -10.30
N THR A 189 -7.34 17.88 -10.38
CA THR A 189 -7.20 19.01 -11.31
C THR A 189 -5.99 18.88 -12.21
N THR A 190 -5.03 18.02 -11.86
CA THR A 190 -3.77 17.86 -12.58
C THR A 190 -3.55 16.40 -12.99
N VAL A 191 -3.36 16.18 -14.29
CA VAL A 191 -2.95 14.89 -14.87
C VAL A 191 -1.66 15.13 -15.64
N ASP A 192 -0.56 14.60 -15.12
CA ASP A 192 0.74 14.63 -15.79
C ASP A 192 0.94 13.35 -16.59
N LEU A 193 1.43 13.51 -17.81
CA LEU A 193 1.83 12.39 -18.66
C LEU A 193 3.33 12.17 -18.48
N VAL A 194 3.71 10.98 -18.01
CA VAL A 194 5.12 10.55 -17.87
C VAL A 194 5.49 9.60 -19.01
N GLY A 195 6.73 9.68 -19.52
CA GLY A 195 7.18 8.84 -20.63
C GLY A 195 6.60 9.27 -21.97
N GLY A 196 7.39 10.04 -22.71
CA GLY A 196 7.08 10.56 -24.03
C GLY A 196 8.31 11.21 -24.65
N ALA A 197 9.20 10.39 -25.20
CA ALA A 197 10.21 10.76 -26.19
C ALA A 197 10.16 9.74 -27.33
#